data_AF-A0A2V8JJK4-F1
#
_entry.id   AF-A0A2V8JJK4-F1
#
_cell.length_a   1.000
_cell.length_b   1.000
_cell.length_c   1.000
_cell.angle_alpha   90.00
_cell.angle_beta   90.00
_cell.angle_gamma   90.00
#
_symmetry.space_group_name_H-M   'P 1'
#
loop_
_entity.id
_entity.type
_entity.pdbx_description
1 polymer ?
#
loop_
_entity_poly.entity_id
_entity_poly.type
_entity_poly.pdbx_seq_one_letter_code
_entity_poly.pdbx_strand_id
1 'polypeptide(L)'
;MGVLKLTFVLAGLLAFITYGNVYYHTSEFDDFVRHEAQRTRLKNQLKQEILNKASAYSVHVREDDISITTTGAVFRVAVDYRVPIDLFVYSRELRFQTIGSGLLRE
;
A
#
# COMPACT_ATOMS: atom_id res chain seq x y z
N MET A 1 -3.13 -31.47 26.76
CA MET A 1 -4.03 -30.35 26.38
C MET A 1 -3.39 -28.95 26.51
N GLY A 2 -2.47 -28.70 27.45
CA GLY A 2 -1.85 -27.36 27.61
C GLY A 2 -0.99 -26.91 26.42
N VAL A 3 -0.18 -27.81 25.84
CA VAL A 3 0.70 -27.50 24.71
C VAL A 3 -0.09 -27.06 23.47
N LEU A 4 -1.20 -27.74 23.17
CA LEU A 4 -2.05 -27.41 22.02
C LEU A 4 -2.69 -26.01 22.16
N LYS A 5 -3.13 -25.64 23.37
CA LYS A 5 -3.67 -24.31 23.64
C LYS A 5 -2.58 -23.24 23.48
N LEU A 6 -1.37 -23.51 23.98
CA LEU A 6 -0.24 -22.59 23.88
C LEU A 6 0.17 -22.34 22.42
N THR A 7 0.22 -23.40 21.59
CA THR A 7 0.54 -23.28 20.16
C THR A 7 -0.52 -22.48 19.41
N PHE A 8 -1.81 -22.67 19.73
CA PHE A 8 -2.89 -21.88 19.11
C PHE A 8 -2.81 -20.40 19.49
N VAL A 9 -2.55 -20.09 20.76
CA VAL A 9 -2.37 -18.70 21.23
C VAL A 9 -1.17 -18.05 20.54
N LEU A 10 -0.04 -18.77 20.45
CA LEU A 10 1.16 -18.26 19.80
C LEU A 10 0.94 -18.03 18.30
N ALA A 11 0.28 -18.98 17.61
CA ALA A 11 -0.08 -18.83 16.20
C ALA A 11 -1.02 -17.64 15.97
N GLY A 12 -2.01 -17.45 16.84
CA GLY A 12 -2.92 -16.29 16.80
C GLY A 12 -2.19 -14.96 16.99
N LEU A 13 -1.26 -14.90 17.94
CA LEU A 13 -0.41 -13.71 18.17
C LEU A 13 0.48 -13.39 16.97
N LEU A 14 1.15 -14.40 16.40
CA LEU A 14 1.97 -14.21 15.21
C LEU A 14 1.14 -13.70 14.02
N ALA A 15 -0.03 -14.30 13.79
CA ALA A 15 -0.95 -13.81 12.77
C ALA A 15 -1.33 -12.35 13.02
N PHE A 16 -1.71 -11.99 14.25
CA PHE A 16 -2.09 -10.63 14.60
C PHE A 16 -0.96 -9.60 14.34
N ILE A 17 0.29 -9.95 14.69
CA ILE A 17 1.46 -9.10 14.42
C ILE A 17 1.67 -8.92 12.91
N THR A 18 1.63 -10.00 12.13
CA THR A 18 1.81 -9.92 10.67
C THR A 18 0.74 -9.06 10.01
N TYR A 19 -0.54 -9.25 10.38
CA TYR A 19 -1.64 -8.42 9.89
C TYR A 19 -1.47 -6.95 10.31
N GLY A 20 -1.10 -6.71 11.58
CA GLY A 20 -0.88 -5.36 12.09
C GLY A 20 0.22 -4.62 11.32
N ASN A 21 1.34 -5.30 11.02
CA ASN A 21 2.44 -4.70 10.28
C ASN A 21 2.05 -4.34 8.84
N VAL A 22 1.30 -5.22 8.17
CA VAL A 22 0.81 -4.99 6.81
C VAL A 22 -0.14 -3.79 6.77
N TYR A 23 -1.07 -3.72 7.72
CA TYR A 23 -1.98 -2.57 7.83
C TYR A 23 -1.24 -1.26 8.12
N TYR A 24 -0.21 -1.30 8.97
CA TYR A 24 0.61 -0.13 9.26
C TYR A 24 1.34 0.38 8.02
N HIS A 25 2.07 -0.49 7.30
CA HIS A 25 2.77 -0.11 6.07
C HIS A 25 1.83 0.36 4.95
N THR A 26 0.65 -0.26 4.85
CA THR A 26 -0.39 0.13 3.90
C THR A 26 -0.92 1.54 4.21
N SER A 27 -1.15 1.85 5.49
CA SER A 27 -1.58 3.18 5.94
C SER A 27 -0.50 4.24 5.66
N GLU A 28 0.75 3.93 5.92
CA GLU A 28 1.88 4.84 5.67
C GLU A 28 2.05 5.12 4.16
N PHE A 29 1.81 4.11 3.32
CA PHE A 29 1.79 4.26 1.87
C PHE A 29 0.60 5.09 1.38
N ASP A 30 -0.61 4.92 1.94
CA ASP A 30 -1.78 5.74 1.62
C ASP A 30 -1.54 7.22 1.93
N ASP A 31 -0.99 7.51 3.11
CA ASP A 31 -0.64 8.87 3.51
C ASP A 31 0.44 9.47 2.60
N PHE A 32 1.47 8.68 2.25
CA PHE A 32 2.49 9.09 1.30
C PHE A 32 1.88 9.45 -0.06
N VAL A 33 1.04 8.59 -0.64
CA VAL A 33 0.42 8.85 -1.96
C VAL A 33 -0.42 10.12 -1.92
N ARG A 34 -1.17 10.35 -0.83
CA ARG A 34 -1.96 11.58 -0.67
C ARG A 34 -1.09 12.83 -0.57
N HIS A 35 -0.03 12.80 0.23
CA HIS A 35 0.86 13.94 0.42
C HIS A 35 1.67 14.23 -0.84
N GLU A 36 2.20 13.18 -1.47
CA GLU A 36 3.00 13.29 -2.68
C GLU A 36 2.15 13.76 -3.88
N ALA A 37 0.89 13.32 -3.97
CA ALA A 37 -0.04 13.85 -4.97
C ALA A 37 -0.32 15.35 -4.77
N GLN A 38 -0.37 15.85 -3.53
CA GLN A 38 -0.53 17.28 -3.28
C GLN A 38 0.74 18.09 -3.57
N ARG A 39 1.90 17.50 -3.27
CA ARG A 39 3.20 18.17 -3.37
C ARG A 39 3.73 18.20 -4.80
N THR A 40 3.67 17.07 -5.48
CA THR A 40 4.29 16.88 -6.78
C THR A 40 3.32 17.27 -7.89
N ARG A 41 3.74 18.25 -8.69
CA ARG A 41 2.93 18.81 -9.79
C ARG A 41 3.25 18.16 -11.14
N LEU A 42 4.20 17.22 -11.17
CA LEU A 42 4.67 16.52 -12.37
C LEU A 42 4.29 15.03 -12.28
N LYS A 43 3.41 14.59 -13.19
CA LYS A 43 2.86 13.22 -13.19
C LYS A 43 3.93 12.12 -13.25
N ASN A 44 4.95 12.31 -14.09
CA ASN A 44 6.00 11.30 -14.27
C ASN A 44 6.86 11.14 -13.01
N GLN A 45 7.16 12.26 -12.34
CA GLN A 45 7.89 12.25 -11.08
C GLN A 45 7.06 11.57 -9.97
N LEU A 46 5.77 11.89 -9.88
CA LEU A 46 4.86 11.26 -8.92
C LEU A 46 4.81 9.74 -9.12
N LYS A 47 4.71 9.26 -10.36
CA LYS A 47 4.67 7.82 -10.66
C LYS A 47 5.95 7.12 -10.19
N GLN A 48 7.12 7.71 -10.44
CA GLN A 48 8.40 7.14 -10.01
C GLN A 48 8.54 7.11 -8.48
N GLU A 49 8.14 8.18 -7.80
CA GLU A 49 8.16 8.27 -6.33
C GLU A 49 7.24 7.22 -5.70
N ILE A 50 6.03 7.02 -6.26
CA ILE A 50 5.09 5.99 -5.81
C ILE A 50 5.71 4.59 -5.94
N LEU A 51 6.34 4.27 -7.07
CA LEU A 51 6.98 2.96 -7.28
C LEU A 51 8.16 2.72 -6.34
N ASN A 52 9.00 3.75 -6.16
CA ASN A 52 10.16 3.68 -5.27
C ASN A 52 9.72 3.44 -3.82
N LYS A 53 8.69 4.17 -3.38
CA LYS A 53 8.14 4.02 -2.03
C LYS A 53 7.40 2.69 -1.83
N ALA A 54 6.70 2.20 -2.85
CA ALA A 54 6.07 0.89 -2.82
C ALA A 54 7.09 -0.23 -2.56
N SER A 55 8.25 -0.18 -3.25
CA SER A 55 9.35 -1.11 -3.00
C SER A 55 9.88 -1.02 -1.57
N ALA A 56 9.98 0.18 -1.00
CA ALA A 56 10.45 0.37 0.38
C ALA A 56 9.52 -0.25 1.43
N TYR A 57 8.20 -0.23 1.18
CA TYR A 57 7.20 -0.83 2.07
C TYR A 57 6.89 -2.30 1.73
N SER A 58 7.66 -2.94 0.84
CA SER A 58 7.40 -4.30 0.35
C SER A 58 5.99 -4.47 -0.22
N VAL A 59 5.43 -3.40 -0.79
CA VAL A 59 4.14 -3.40 -1.46
C VAL A 59 4.39 -3.63 -2.95
N HIS A 60 3.77 -4.67 -3.51
CA HIS A 60 3.85 -4.90 -4.95
C HIS A 60 2.91 -3.95 -5.69
N VAL A 61 3.49 -2.91 -6.27
CA VAL A 61 2.84 -1.96 -7.18
C VAL A 61 3.58 -2.02 -8.51
N ARG A 62 2.85 -2.23 -9.60
CA ARG A 62 3.39 -2.08 -10.95
C ARG A 62 2.94 -0.75 -11.55
N GLU A 63 3.64 -0.34 -12.60
CA GLU A 63 3.28 0.83 -13.38
C GLU A 63 1.85 0.80 -13.91
N ASP A 64 1.36 -0.39 -14.26
CA ASP A 64 0.01 -0.63 -14.79
C ASP A 64 -1.07 -0.47 -13.70
N ASP A 65 -0.68 -0.60 -12.42
CA ASP A 65 -1.59 -0.47 -11.30
C ASP A 65 -1.77 1.00 -10.84
N ILE A 66 -1.02 1.94 -11.43
CA ILE A 66 -1.08 3.38 -11.15
C ILE A 66 -1.83 4.09 -12.28
N SER A 67 -3.03 4.59 -11.98
CA SER A 67 -3.83 5.39 -12.91
C SER A 67 -3.81 6.86 -12.51
N ILE A 68 -3.28 7.72 -13.39
CA ILE A 68 -3.31 9.18 -13.22
C ILE A 68 -4.29 9.77 -14.21
N THR A 69 -5.42 10.25 -13.71
CA THR A 69 -6.44 10.96 -14.48
C THR A 69 -6.31 12.47 -14.27
N THR A 70 -6.75 13.26 -15.25
CA THR A 70 -6.71 14.71 -15.17
C THR A 70 -8.04 15.30 -15.59
N THR A 71 -8.49 16.28 -14.83
CA THR A 71 -9.72 17.01 -15.09
C THR A 71 -9.44 18.49 -14.86
N GLY A 72 -9.22 19.23 -15.95
CA GLY A 72 -8.78 20.62 -15.89
C GLY A 72 -7.41 20.76 -15.21
N ALA A 73 -7.31 21.67 -14.24
CA ALA A 73 -6.10 21.91 -13.46
C ALA A 73 -5.88 20.91 -12.32
N VAL A 74 -6.74 19.91 -12.14
CA VAL A 74 -6.64 18.90 -11.09
C VAL A 74 -6.25 17.56 -11.70
N PHE A 75 -5.32 16.86 -11.08
CA PHE A 75 -5.07 15.46 -11.38
C PHE A 75 -5.41 14.58 -10.18
N ARG A 76 -5.85 13.35 -10.47
CA ARG A 76 -6.18 12.32 -9.48
C ARG A 76 -5.34 11.08 -9.78
N VAL A 77 -4.63 10.60 -8.77
CA VAL A 77 -3.88 9.35 -8.82
C VAL A 77 -4.66 8.29 -8.05
N ALA A 78 -4.88 7.15 -8.69
CA ALA A 78 -5.38 5.94 -8.06
C ALA A 78 -4.27 4.87 -8.16
N VAL A 79 -3.99 4.21 -7.05
CA VAL A 79 -3.04 3.10 -7.01
C VAL A 79 -3.74 1.90 -6.41
N ASP A 80 -3.90 0.86 -7.22
CA ASP A 80 -4.42 -0.43 -6.79
C ASP A 80 -3.23 -1.35 -6.51
N TYR A 81 -3.21 -2.04 -5.37
CA TYR A 81 -2.03 -2.84 -5.03
C TYR A 81 -2.33 -4.04 -4.18
N ARG A 82 -1.37 -4.97 -4.17
CA ARG A 82 -1.48 -6.25 -3.48
C ARG A 82 -0.35 -6.42 -2.49
N VAL A 83 -0.70 -6.80 -1.28
CA VAL A 83 0.28 -7.18 -0.24
C VAL A 83 0.08 -8.65 0.09
N PRO A 84 1.07 -9.52 -0.19
CA PRO A 84 1.03 -10.89 0.26
C PRO A 84 1.22 -10.93 1.77
N ILE A 85 0.32 -11.60 2.46
CA ILE A 85 0.46 -11.97 3.87
C ILE A 85 0.79 -13.45 3.91
N ASP A 86 2.03 -13.75 4.28
CA ASP A 86 2.43 -15.12 4.54
C ASP A 86 2.09 -15.49 5.98
N LEU A 87 1.01 -16.27 6.15
CA LEU A 87 0.82 -17.02 7.39
C LEU A 87 1.53 -18.35 7.17
N PHE A 88 2.28 -18.84 8.16
CA PHE A 88 3.12 -20.05 8.10
C PHE A 88 2.56 -21.28 7.36
N VAL A 89 1.23 -21.40 7.27
CA VAL A 89 0.50 -22.50 6.61
C VAL A 89 -0.41 -22.04 5.46
N TYR A 90 -0.54 -20.72 5.22
CA TYR A 90 -1.43 -20.15 4.23
C TYR A 90 -0.99 -18.74 3.81
N SER A 91 -0.70 -18.54 2.52
CA SER A 91 -0.42 -17.21 1.99
C SER A 91 -1.69 -16.58 1.42
N ARG A 92 -1.97 -15.32 1.75
CA ARG A 92 -3.14 -14.57 1.25
C ARG A 92 -2.73 -13.23 0.66
N GLU A 93 -3.20 -12.91 -0.52
CA GLU A 93 -3.07 -11.57 -1.08
C GLU A 93 -4.18 -10.65 -0.55
N LEU A 94 -3.81 -9.59 0.16
CA LEU A 94 -4.72 -8.49 0.47
C LEU A 94 -4.70 -7.47 -0.67
N ARG A 95 -5.88 -6.98 -1.06
CA ARG A 95 -6.04 -5.94 -2.08
C ARG A 95 -6.35 -4.62 -1.40
N PHE A 96 -5.65 -3.58 -1.80
CA PHE A 96 -5.83 -2.23 -1.31
C PHE A 96 -5.94 -1.26 -2.47
N GLN A 97 -6.58 -0.12 -2.20
CA GLN A 97 -6.71 0.97 -3.13
C GLN A 97 -6.45 2.28 -2.39
N THR A 98 -5.54 3.09 -2.92
CA THR A 98 -5.28 4.45 -2.43
C THR A 98 -5.58 5.47 -3.52
N ILE A 99 -6.07 6.63 -3.10
CA ILE A 99 -6.47 7.71 -3.98
C ILE A 99 -5.90 9.03 -3.45
N GLY A 100 -5.11 9.69 -4.29
CA GLY A 100 -4.56 11.03 -4.06
C GLY A 100 -5.03 12.03 -5.11
N SER A 101 -5.06 13.31 -4.76
CA SER A 101 -5.43 14.41 -5.68
C SER A 101 -4.44 15.56 -5.55
N GLY A 102 -4.12 16.19 -6.68
CA GLY A 102 -3.17 17.29 -6.76
C GLY A 102 -3.51 18.31 -7.84
N LEU A 103 -2.79 19.43 -7.84
CA LEU A 103 -2.93 20.49 -8.85
C LEU A 103 -1.82 20.36 -9.90
N LEU A 104 -2.21 20.44 -11.17
CA LEU A 104 -1.29 20.60 -12.30
C LEU A 104 -0.89 22.06 -12.43
N ARG A 105 0.37 22.29 -12.81
CA ARG A 105 0.83 23.59 -13.31
C ARG A 105 1.02 23.44 -14.81
N GLU A 106 0.36 24.29 -15.59
CA GLU A 106 0.61 24.46 -17.03
C GLU A 106 2.05 24.89 -17.30
#